data_AF-A0A3D3DMA4-F1
#
_entry.id   AF-A0A3D3DMA4-F1
#
_cell.length_a   1.000
_cell.length_b   1.000
_cell.length_c   1.000
_cell.angle_alpha   90.00
_cell.angle_beta   90.00
_cell.angle_gamma   90.00
#
_symmetry.space_group_name_H-M   'P 1'
#
loop_
_entity.id
_entity.type
_entity.pdbx_description
1 polymer ?
#
loop_
_entity_poly.entity_id
_entity_poly.type
_entity_poly.pdbx_seq_one_letter_code
_entity_poly.pdbx_strand_id
1 'polypeptide(L)'
;ARTVLAEVTRADVSAESFLFMDVKRMTVGMCDCIVQRLSYTGDLGYEIYTDAMDQRSLWDTLFAAGQKHGMRPFGMRAMMSLRLDKFFGSWLSEFSPDYTPAETGMDRFVAVNKGADFIGRSAVEAERQSGAARKLVMFEVDADDADAVGYEPVWIDGEVKGFCTSGGYSHTAQKSIALALVDDASLSDDLEAKIEILGDMRPAKRIHQMLFDADGARMRG
;
A
#
# COMPACT_ATOMS: atom_id res chain seq x y z
N ALA A 1 -11.64 -3.85 -14.07
CA ALA A 1 -12.61 -3.99 -12.95
C ALA A 1 -13.99 -3.42 -13.30
N ARG A 2 -14.13 -2.12 -13.59
CA ARG A 2 -15.44 -1.46 -13.82
C ARG A 2 -16.31 -2.14 -14.88
N THR A 3 -15.74 -2.51 -16.03
CA THR A 3 -16.46 -3.21 -17.10
C THR A 3 -17.11 -4.50 -16.61
N VAL A 4 -16.40 -5.30 -15.82
CA VAL A 4 -16.93 -6.56 -15.28
C VAL A 4 -18.07 -6.28 -14.30
N LEU A 5 -17.87 -5.34 -13.36
CA LEU A 5 -18.90 -4.99 -12.38
C LEU A 5 -20.19 -4.50 -13.06
N ALA A 6 -20.06 -3.66 -14.09
CA ALA A 6 -21.19 -3.11 -14.85
C ALA A 6 -22.02 -4.18 -15.59
N GLU A 7 -21.44 -5.34 -15.91
CA GLU A 7 -22.17 -6.43 -16.55
C GLU A 7 -23.05 -7.23 -15.59
N VAL A 8 -22.73 -7.19 -14.30
CA VAL A 8 -23.37 -8.01 -13.27
C VAL A 8 -24.16 -7.18 -12.26
N THR A 9 -24.29 -5.88 -12.46
CA THR A 9 -25.14 -5.02 -11.63
C THR A 9 -26.01 -4.12 -12.49
N ARG A 10 -27.17 -3.72 -11.94
CA ARG A 10 -28.02 -2.67 -12.51
C ARG A 10 -27.69 -1.28 -11.99
N ALA A 11 -26.84 -1.19 -10.96
CA ALA A 11 -26.39 0.08 -10.42
C ALA A 11 -25.46 0.81 -11.42
N ASP A 12 -25.50 2.13 -11.39
CA ASP A 12 -24.54 2.94 -12.14
C ASP A 12 -23.17 2.92 -11.43
N VAL A 13 -22.19 2.31 -12.09
CA VAL A 13 -20.80 2.16 -11.64
C VAL A 13 -19.82 2.93 -12.52
N SER A 14 -20.32 3.93 -13.27
CA SER A 14 -19.50 4.90 -14.02
C SER A 14 -18.56 5.68 -13.08
N ALA A 15 -17.53 6.31 -13.65
CA ALA A 15 -16.55 7.05 -12.87
C ALA A 15 -17.19 8.27 -12.18
N GLU A 16 -18.21 8.85 -12.80
CA GLU A 16 -18.96 10.03 -12.37
C GLU A 16 -19.94 9.70 -11.23
N SER A 17 -20.55 8.51 -11.28
CA SER A 17 -21.52 8.09 -10.28
C SER A 17 -20.86 7.45 -9.07
N PHE A 18 -19.81 6.64 -9.26
CA PHE A 18 -19.17 5.88 -8.20
C PHE A 18 -17.71 6.32 -8.05
N LEU A 19 -17.47 7.34 -7.22
CA LEU A 19 -16.18 8.02 -7.07
C LEU A 19 -15.17 7.19 -6.26
N PHE A 20 -13.89 7.52 -6.37
CA PHE A 20 -12.85 6.89 -5.55
C PHE A 20 -13.14 7.11 -4.05
N MET A 21 -13.01 6.04 -3.25
CA MET A 21 -13.38 5.97 -1.83
C MET A 21 -14.88 5.98 -1.51
N ASP A 22 -15.77 6.00 -2.49
CA ASP A 22 -17.20 5.83 -2.23
C ASP A 22 -17.51 4.40 -1.75
N VAL A 23 -18.62 4.30 -1.00
CA VAL A 23 -19.24 3.05 -0.60
C VAL A 23 -20.71 3.08 -0.99
N LYS A 24 -21.20 2.03 -1.63
CA LYS A 24 -22.59 1.90 -2.05
C LYS A 24 -23.13 0.51 -1.74
N ARG A 25 -24.41 0.43 -1.39
CA ARG A 25 -25.16 -0.83 -1.43
C ARG A 25 -25.68 -1.06 -2.84
N MET A 26 -25.48 -2.26 -3.36
CA MET A 26 -25.99 -2.65 -4.68
C MET A 26 -26.08 -4.17 -4.80
N THR A 27 -26.90 -4.64 -5.73
CA THR A 27 -26.96 -6.05 -6.09
C THR A 27 -25.86 -6.38 -7.11
N VAL A 28 -25.10 -7.44 -6.87
CA VAL A 28 -24.14 -8.01 -7.83
C VAL A 28 -24.59 -9.45 -8.14
N GLY A 29 -25.04 -9.68 -9.38
CA GLY A 29 -25.80 -10.87 -9.74
C GLY A 29 -27.11 -10.94 -8.96
N MET A 30 -27.20 -11.92 -8.06
CA MET A 30 -28.32 -12.09 -7.13
C MET A 30 -27.95 -11.80 -5.67
N CYS A 31 -26.72 -11.34 -5.40
CA CYS A 31 -26.20 -11.11 -4.05
C CYS A 31 -26.44 -9.65 -3.63
N ASP A 32 -26.90 -9.41 -2.41
CA ASP A 32 -26.90 -8.07 -1.83
C ASP A 32 -25.49 -7.75 -1.31
N CYS A 33 -24.93 -6.62 -1.74
CA CYS A 33 -23.53 -6.30 -1.49
C CYS A 33 -23.35 -4.87 -0.99
N ILE A 34 -22.34 -4.70 -0.12
CA ILE A 34 -21.69 -3.42 0.12
C ILE A 34 -20.45 -3.40 -0.77
N VAL A 35 -20.41 -2.47 -1.71
CA VAL A 35 -19.30 -2.30 -2.64
C VAL A 35 -18.57 -1.01 -2.31
N GLN A 36 -17.26 -1.10 -2.17
CA GLN A 36 -16.37 0.04 -1.92
C GLN A 36 -15.40 0.21 -3.09
N ARG A 37 -15.27 1.43 -3.62
CA ARG A 37 -14.32 1.74 -4.68
C ARG A 37 -12.96 2.08 -4.06
N LEU A 38 -12.22 1.04 -3.70
CA LEU A 38 -10.87 1.09 -3.15
C LEU A 38 -10.08 -0.15 -3.61
N SER A 39 -8.75 -0.04 -3.63
CA SER A 39 -7.90 -1.19 -3.90
C SER A 39 -6.53 -1.05 -3.24
N TYR A 40 -6.10 -2.10 -2.54
CA TYR A 40 -4.75 -2.20 -2.00
C TYR A 40 -3.69 -2.54 -3.06
N THR A 41 -4.10 -2.95 -4.27
CA THR A 41 -3.17 -3.10 -5.41
C THR A 41 -2.82 -1.76 -6.06
N GLY A 42 -3.57 -0.70 -5.76
CA GLY A 42 -3.42 0.62 -6.34
C GLY A 42 -3.82 0.78 -7.80
N ASP A 43 -4.48 -0.21 -8.39
CA ASP A 43 -5.17 -0.07 -9.67
C ASP A 43 -6.68 0.14 -9.45
N LEU A 44 -7.43 0.39 -10.53
CA LEU A 44 -8.89 0.44 -10.46
C LEU A 44 -9.46 -0.90 -9.97
N GLY A 45 -10.05 -0.89 -8.78
CA GLY A 45 -10.62 -2.06 -8.12
C GLY A 45 -11.81 -1.71 -7.23
N TYR A 46 -12.44 -2.77 -6.74
CA TYR A 46 -13.54 -2.69 -5.79
C TYR A 46 -13.37 -3.78 -4.73
N GLU A 47 -13.69 -3.44 -3.49
CA GLU A 47 -13.88 -4.39 -2.41
C GLU A 47 -15.38 -4.68 -2.31
N ILE A 48 -15.77 -5.95 -2.36
CA ILE A 48 -17.17 -6.37 -2.42
C ILE A 48 -17.45 -7.26 -1.22
N TYR A 49 -18.32 -6.79 -0.33
CA TYR A 49 -18.75 -7.49 0.88
C TYR A 49 -20.17 -7.99 0.70
N THR A 50 -20.42 -9.24 1.08
CA THR A 50 -21.74 -9.89 1.04
C THR A 50 -21.83 -10.92 2.17
N ASP A 51 -23.02 -11.46 2.40
CA ASP A 51 -23.24 -12.49 3.41
C ASP A 51 -22.45 -13.77 3.07
N ALA A 52 -22.05 -14.52 4.09
CA ALA A 52 -21.23 -15.72 3.93
C ALA A 52 -21.88 -16.76 2.98
N MET A 53 -23.21 -16.82 2.96
CA MET A 53 -23.97 -17.73 2.09
C MET A 53 -23.93 -17.33 0.61
N ASP A 54 -23.71 -16.06 0.32
CA ASP A 54 -23.73 -15.48 -1.03
C ASP A 54 -22.34 -15.50 -1.69
N GLN A 55 -21.26 -15.66 -0.91
CA GLN A 55 -19.88 -15.56 -1.40
C GLN A 55 -19.57 -16.43 -2.62
N ARG A 56 -20.07 -17.68 -2.67
CA ARG A 56 -19.88 -18.56 -3.84
C ARG A 56 -20.62 -18.04 -5.08
N SER A 57 -21.87 -17.59 -4.90
CA SER A 57 -22.66 -17.03 -6.00
C SER A 57 -22.04 -15.74 -6.53
N LEU A 58 -21.54 -14.89 -5.63
CA LEU A 58 -20.81 -13.66 -5.98
C LEU A 58 -19.55 -13.99 -6.78
N TRP A 59 -18.74 -14.94 -6.31
CA TRP A 59 -17.55 -15.40 -7.01
C TRP A 59 -17.87 -15.88 -8.42
N ASP A 60 -18.82 -16.82 -8.56
CA ASP A 60 -19.17 -17.41 -9.85
C ASP A 60 -19.71 -16.34 -10.82
N THR A 61 -20.53 -15.41 -10.31
CA THR A 61 -21.08 -14.29 -11.08
C THR A 61 -19.96 -13.41 -11.66
N LEU A 62 -19.03 -12.95 -10.82
CA LEU A 62 -17.93 -12.08 -11.23
C LEU A 62 -16.94 -12.83 -12.13
N PHE A 63 -16.60 -14.07 -11.78
CA PHE A 63 -15.63 -14.86 -12.49
C PHE A 63 -16.11 -15.23 -13.90
N ALA A 64 -17.39 -15.60 -14.05
CA ALA A 64 -18.00 -15.88 -15.34
C ALA A 64 -18.03 -14.65 -16.24
N ALA A 65 -18.50 -13.50 -15.74
CA ALA A 65 -18.49 -12.24 -16.50
C ALA A 65 -17.06 -11.78 -16.85
N GLY A 66 -16.11 -12.03 -15.95
CA GLY A 66 -14.70 -11.72 -16.12
C GLY A 66 -13.95 -12.56 -17.15
N GLN A 67 -14.43 -13.76 -17.52
CA GLN A 67 -13.68 -14.68 -18.40
C GLN A 67 -13.33 -14.07 -19.75
N LYS A 68 -14.28 -13.37 -20.39
CA LYS A 68 -14.04 -12.71 -21.69
C LYS A 68 -13.04 -11.55 -21.62
N HIS A 69 -12.74 -11.07 -20.41
CA HIS A 69 -11.74 -10.05 -20.11
C HIS A 69 -10.43 -10.66 -19.58
N GLY A 70 -10.29 -11.99 -19.63
CA GLY A 70 -9.08 -12.69 -19.16
C GLY A 70 -8.92 -12.68 -17.64
N MET A 71 -10.00 -12.58 -16.87
CA MET A 71 -9.95 -12.57 -15.40
C MET A 71 -9.25 -13.81 -14.85
N ARG A 72 -8.35 -13.59 -13.89
CA ARG A 72 -7.61 -14.63 -13.18
C ARG A 72 -7.65 -14.38 -11.68
N PRO A 73 -7.72 -15.43 -10.85
CA PRO A 73 -7.49 -15.28 -9.42
C PRO A 73 -6.02 -14.89 -9.19
N PHE A 74 -5.78 -14.06 -8.18
CA PHE A 74 -4.44 -13.79 -7.67
C PHE A 74 -4.46 -13.92 -6.14
N GLY A 75 -3.31 -14.33 -5.58
CA GLY A 75 -3.17 -14.57 -4.15
C GLY A 75 -2.43 -13.46 -3.42
N MET A 76 -2.30 -13.64 -2.11
CA MET A 76 -1.67 -12.68 -1.20
C MET A 76 -0.24 -12.30 -1.62
N ARG A 77 0.57 -13.22 -2.15
CA ARG A 77 1.94 -12.90 -2.59
C ARG A 77 1.97 -11.84 -3.69
N ALA A 78 1.10 -11.97 -4.69
CA ALA A 78 0.98 -10.95 -5.74
C ALA A 78 0.44 -9.64 -5.18
N MET A 79 -0.52 -9.67 -4.25
CA MET A 79 -1.01 -8.46 -3.56
C MET A 79 0.10 -7.74 -2.79
N MET A 80 0.93 -8.50 -2.05
CA MET A 80 2.04 -7.94 -1.28
C MET A 80 3.16 -7.39 -2.16
N SER A 81 3.33 -7.88 -3.39
CA SER A 81 4.21 -7.26 -4.39
C SER A 81 3.60 -5.96 -4.93
N LEU A 82 2.33 -5.98 -5.36
CA LEU A 82 1.64 -4.82 -5.95
C LEU A 82 1.56 -3.62 -5.00
N ARG A 83 1.34 -3.86 -3.70
CA ARG A 83 1.27 -2.77 -2.71
C ARG A 83 2.60 -2.04 -2.53
N LEU A 84 3.74 -2.71 -2.78
CA LEU A 84 5.07 -2.08 -2.74
C LEU A 84 5.18 -1.06 -3.87
N ASP A 85 4.61 -1.33 -5.04
CA ASP A 85 4.64 -0.39 -6.17
C ASP A 85 3.90 0.93 -5.88
N LYS A 86 3.02 0.93 -4.89
CA LYS A 86 2.28 2.09 -4.39
C LYS A 86 2.82 2.67 -3.09
N PHE A 87 3.83 2.04 -2.49
CA PHE A 87 4.32 2.36 -1.16
C PHE A 87 3.24 2.30 -0.07
N PHE A 88 2.25 1.41 -0.23
CA PHE A 88 1.24 1.23 0.81
C PHE A 88 1.83 0.44 1.98
N GLY A 89 1.69 0.98 3.19
CA GLY A 89 2.10 0.31 4.41
C GLY A 89 1.06 -0.68 4.93
N SER A 90 1.50 -1.66 5.71
CA SER A 90 0.65 -2.63 6.42
C SER A 90 0.76 -2.47 7.93
N TRP A 91 -0.35 -2.72 8.64
CA TRP A 91 -0.31 -2.90 10.09
C TRP A 91 0.54 -4.14 10.44
N LEU A 92 1.28 -4.07 11.55
CA LEU A 92 2.36 -4.98 11.97
C LEU A 92 3.66 -4.95 11.15
N SER A 93 3.77 -4.07 10.15
CA SER A 93 5.02 -3.84 9.42
C SER A 93 5.40 -2.36 9.51
N GLU A 94 4.76 -1.52 8.68
CA GLU A 94 4.98 -0.07 8.70
C GLU A 94 4.26 0.60 9.86
N PHE A 95 3.16 0.01 10.34
CA PHE A 95 2.34 0.57 11.40
C PHE A 95 2.25 -0.39 12.58
N SER A 96 2.70 0.05 13.75
CA SER A 96 2.53 -0.64 15.02
C SER A 96 2.39 0.40 16.15
N PRO A 97 2.07 -0.01 17.39
CA PRO A 97 2.14 0.90 18.54
C PRO A 97 3.54 1.47 18.81
N ASP A 98 4.59 0.96 18.15
CA ASP A 98 5.98 1.37 18.33
C ASP A 98 6.36 2.58 17.46
N TYR A 99 5.49 2.96 16.51
CA TYR A 99 5.76 4.03 15.56
C TYR A 99 4.66 5.09 15.60
N THR A 100 5.07 6.34 15.39
CA THR A 100 4.13 7.46 15.32
C THR A 100 3.64 7.69 13.89
N PRO A 101 2.49 8.38 13.71
CA PRO A 101 2.04 8.76 12.37
C PRO A 101 3.05 9.60 11.59
N ALA A 102 3.86 10.43 12.26
CA ALA A 102 4.86 11.26 11.56
C ALA A 102 6.06 10.43 11.08
N GLU A 103 6.48 9.42 11.86
CA GLU A 103 7.51 8.47 11.41
C GLU A 103 7.06 7.71 10.16
N THR A 104 5.79 7.35 10.06
CA THR A 104 5.28 6.47 9.00
C THR A 104 4.62 7.21 7.83
N GLY A 105 4.67 8.56 7.81
CA GLY A 105 4.00 9.40 6.81
C GLY A 105 2.46 9.33 6.84
N MET A 106 1.88 8.82 7.93
CA MET A 106 0.43 8.77 8.15
C MET A 106 -0.11 10.04 8.83
N ASP A 107 0.78 10.92 9.28
CA ASP A 107 0.45 12.22 9.85
C ASP A 107 -0.49 13.05 8.96
N ARG A 108 -0.35 12.94 7.62
CA ARG A 108 -1.23 13.57 6.63
C ARG A 108 -2.71 13.18 6.76
N PHE A 109 -3.00 12.02 7.33
CA PHE A 109 -4.36 11.53 7.57
C PHE A 109 -4.89 11.90 8.96
N VAL A 110 -4.05 12.48 9.82
CA VAL A 110 -4.47 12.91 11.15
C VAL A 110 -5.11 14.30 11.08
N ALA A 111 -6.42 14.33 11.25
CA ALA A 111 -7.22 15.55 11.33
C ALA A 111 -7.11 16.22 12.72
N VAL A 112 -5.98 16.87 13.01
CA VAL A 112 -5.74 17.58 14.29
C VAL A 112 -6.76 18.68 14.56
N ASN A 113 -7.30 19.30 13.50
CA ASN A 113 -8.22 20.43 13.58
C ASN A 113 -9.70 20.03 13.72
N LYS A 114 -10.03 18.74 13.90
CA LYS A 114 -11.42 18.25 13.94
C LYS A 114 -12.22 18.66 15.19
N GLY A 115 -11.68 19.52 16.04
CA GLY A 115 -12.34 20.03 17.25
C GLY A 115 -12.57 18.99 18.35
N ALA A 116 -12.05 17.76 18.21
CA ALA A 116 -12.18 16.69 19.19
C ALA A 116 -10.83 16.39 19.85
N ASP A 117 -10.86 16.06 21.14
CA ASP A 117 -9.70 15.54 21.86
C ASP A 117 -9.61 14.01 21.67
N PHE A 118 -8.89 13.59 20.63
CA PHE A 118 -8.74 12.18 20.29
C PHE A 118 -7.54 11.56 21.02
N ILE A 119 -7.59 10.25 21.25
CA ILE A 119 -6.50 9.51 21.91
C ILE A 119 -5.19 9.73 21.14
N GLY A 120 -4.15 10.19 21.83
CA GLY A 120 -2.83 10.47 21.25
C GLY A 120 -2.66 11.87 20.65
N ARG A 121 -3.66 12.76 20.74
CA ARG A 121 -3.62 14.11 20.17
C ARG A 121 -2.39 14.91 20.60
N SER A 122 -2.12 15.01 21.91
CA SER A 122 -1.00 15.79 22.43
C SER A 122 0.35 15.29 21.92
N ALA A 123 0.53 13.97 21.80
CA ALA A 123 1.75 13.36 21.27
C ALA A 123 1.95 13.70 19.79
N VAL A 124 0.89 13.60 18.98
CA VAL A 124 0.95 13.96 17.56
C VAL A 124 1.22 15.47 17.38
N GLU A 125 0.59 16.33 18.17
CA GLU A 125 0.83 17.78 18.11
C GLU A 125 2.26 18.15 18.52
N ALA A 126 2.81 17.51 19.55
CA ALA A 126 4.19 17.70 19.98
C ALA A 126 5.19 17.25 18.91
N GLU A 127 4.98 16.07 18.33
CA GLU A 127 5.89 15.53 17.31
C GLU A 127 5.85 16.33 16.01
N ARG A 128 4.69 16.87 15.61
CA ARG A 128 4.60 17.81 14.48
C ARG A 128 5.42 19.07 14.67
N GLN A 129 5.66 19.49 15.91
CA GLN A 129 6.50 20.65 16.23
C GLN A 129 7.98 20.28 16.28
N SER A 130 8.34 19.12 16.84
CA SER A 130 9.73 18.69 16.98
C SER A 130 10.32 18.02 15.74
N GLY A 131 9.48 17.48 14.87
CA GLY A 131 9.87 16.53 13.84
C GLY A 131 9.98 15.09 14.38
N ALA A 132 9.80 14.12 13.49
CA ALA A 132 9.97 12.70 13.77
C ALA A 132 11.45 12.32 13.74
N ALA A 133 11.90 11.48 14.68
CA ALA A 133 13.29 11.04 14.75
C ALA A 133 13.68 10.07 13.64
N ARG A 134 12.70 9.30 13.13
CA ARG A 134 12.84 8.39 11.99
C ARG A 134 11.81 8.75 10.92
N LYS A 135 12.05 8.36 9.68
CA LYS A 135 11.07 8.44 8.60
C LYS A 135 11.01 7.14 7.82
N LEU A 136 9.80 6.77 7.44
CA LEU A 136 9.54 5.67 6.52
C LEU A 136 9.92 6.14 5.12
N VAL A 137 10.89 5.44 4.52
CA VAL A 137 11.42 5.70 3.19
C VAL A 137 11.43 4.42 2.37
N MET A 138 11.61 4.58 1.06
CA MET A 138 11.53 3.49 0.09
C MET A 138 12.86 3.36 -0.63
N PHE A 139 13.27 2.12 -0.89
CA PHE A 139 14.51 1.79 -1.59
C PHE A 139 14.25 0.82 -2.73
N GLU A 140 14.89 1.06 -3.87
CA GLU A 140 15.26 0.01 -4.82
C GLU A 140 16.55 -0.64 -4.35
N VAL A 141 16.55 -1.96 -4.18
CA VAL A 141 17.71 -2.72 -3.75
C VAL A 141 18.29 -3.46 -4.93
N ASP A 142 19.60 -3.35 -5.14
CA ASP A 142 20.33 -4.17 -6.10
C ASP A 142 20.59 -5.56 -5.50
N ALA A 143 19.48 -6.28 -5.32
CA ALA A 143 19.43 -7.64 -4.84
C ALA A 143 19.88 -8.63 -5.93
N ASP A 144 20.27 -9.83 -5.51
CA ASP A 144 20.75 -10.91 -6.38
C ASP A 144 19.70 -12.01 -6.49
N ASP A 145 19.83 -13.09 -5.72
CA ASP A 145 18.90 -14.23 -5.68
C ASP A 145 17.94 -14.21 -4.48
N ALA A 146 18.02 -13.17 -3.64
CA ALA A 146 17.15 -12.96 -2.48
C ALA A 146 16.72 -11.49 -2.37
N ASP A 147 15.41 -11.26 -2.27
CA ASP A 147 14.82 -9.93 -2.04
C ASP A 147 14.81 -9.57 -0.54
N ALA A 148 14.71 -8.26 -0.26
CA ALA A 148 14.36 -7.80 1.07
C ALA A 148 12.94 -8.28 1.45
N VAL A 149 12.71 -8.58 2.73
CA VAL A 149 11.42 -9.04 3.25
C VAL A 149 10.96 -8.21 4.43
N GLY A 150 11.88 -7.88 5.34
CA GLY A 150 11.63 -7.16 6.58
C GLY A 150 12.70 -7.47 7.63
N TYR A 151 12.98 -6.47 8.46
CA TYR A 151 14.00 -6.42 9.51
C TYR A 151 15.47 -6.43 9.05
N GLU A 152 15.75 -6.46 7.76
CA GLU A 152 17.12 -6.26 7.27
C GLU A 152 17.65 -4.89 7.70
N PRO A 153 18.88 -4.80 8.23
CA PRO A 153 19.44 -3.53 8.67
C PRO A 153 19.76 -2.64 7.47
N VAL A 154 19.47 -1.35 7.63
CA VAL A 154 19.82 -0.31 6.66
C VAL A 154 21.11 0.36 7.13
N TRP A 155 22.14 0.23 6.32
CA TRP A 155 23.47 0.78 6.57
C TRP A 155 23.67 2.08 5.80
N ILE A 156 24.07 3.13 6.51
CA ILE A 156 24.40 4.45 5.97
C ILE A 156 25.70 4.90 6.64
N ASP A 157 26.66 5.40 5.86
CA ASP A 157 27.99 5.84 6.35
C ASP A 157 28.74 4.79 7.20
N GLY A 158 28.53 3.50 6.91
CA GLY A 158 29.18 2.39 7.60
C GLY A 158 28.57 2.01 8.95
N GLU A 159 27.43 2.59 9.32
CA GLU A 159 26.69 2.28 10.54
C GLU A 159 25.24 1.87 10.24
N VAL A 160 24.62 1.09 11.12
CA VAL A 160 23.18 0.79 11.03
C VAL A 160 22.39 2.02 11.48
N LYS A 161 21.58 2.57 10.58
CA LYS A 161 20.76 3.79 10.78
C LYS A 161 19.26 3.55 10.57
N GLY A 162 18.87 2.30 10.46
CA GLY A 162 17.48 1.92 10.22
C GLY A 162 17.32 0.43 9.98
N PHE A 163 16.10 0.05 9.63
CA PHE A 163 15.76 -1.32 9.28
C PHE A 163 14.60 -1.34 8.29
N CYS A 164 14.54 -2.39 7.46
CA CYS A 164 13.43 -2.62 6.55
C CYS A 164 12.19 -3.01 7.37
N THR A 165 11.05 -2.36 7.14
CA THR A 165 9.76 -2.76 7.72
C THR A 165 9.07 -3.80 6.86
N SER A 166 9.27 -3.71 5.55
CA SER A 166 8.80 -4.66 4.55
C SER A 166 9.69 -4.66 3.33
N GLY A 167 9.66 -5.75 2.57
CA GLY A 167 10.20 -5.78 1.22
C GLY A 167 9.59 -6.87 0.34
N GLY A 168 10.04 -6.89 -0.90
CA GLY A 168 9.83 -7.99 -1.83
C GLY A 168 10.12 -7.58 -3.27
N TYR A 169 10.06 -8.55 -4.18
CA TYR A 169 10.22 -8.28 -5.60
C TYR A 169 9.03 -7.50 -6.16
N SER A 170 9.30 -6.34 -6.77
CA SER A 170 8.37 -5.65 -7.65
C SER A 170 8.44 -6.26 -9.04
N HIS A 171 7.34 -6.87 -9.48
CA HIS A 171 7.21 -7.34 -10.86
C HIS A 171 7.06 -6.20 -11.87
N THR A 172 6.69 -5.00 -11.41
CA THR A 172 6.55 -3.80 -12.26
C THR A 172 7.91 -3.17 -12.55
N ALA A 173 8.73 -2.96 -11.52
CA ALA A 173 10.06 -2.36 -11.63
C ALA A 173 11.17 -3.38 -11.93
N GLN A 174 10.88 -4.69 -11.78
CA GLN A 174 11.84 -5.78 -11.89
C GLN A 174 13.02 -5.66 -10.92
N LYS A 175 12.73 -5.20 -9.70
CA LYS A 175 13.70 -4.92 -8.63
C LYS A 175 13.16 -5.34 -7.27
N SER A 176 14.05 -5.65 -6.34
CA SER A 176 13.70 -5.77 -4.92
C SER A 176 13.37 -4.38 -4.39
N ILE A 177 12.21 -4.22 -3.76
CA ILE A 177 11.76 -2.97 -3.14
C ILE A 177 11.71 -3.17 -1.64
N ALA A 178 12.26 -2.22 -0.89
CA ALA A 178 12.18 -2.19 0.56
C ALA A 178 11.51 -0.90 1.04
N LEU A 179 10.63 -1.02 2.03
CA LEU A 179 10.19 0.08 2.88
C LEU A 179 11.02 -0.02 4.16
N ALA A 180 11.52 1.11 4.66
CA ALA A 180 12.40 1.13 5.82
C ALA A 180 12.17 2.34 6.70
N LEU A 181 12.23 2.15 8.02
CA LEU A 181 12.33 3.25 8.97
C LEU A 181 13.81 3.59 9.16
N VAL A 182 14.18 4.83 8.83
CA VAL A 182 15.55 5.33 8.85
C VAL A 182 15.62 6.60 9.69
N ASP A 183 16.71 6.77 10.43
CA ASP A 183 17.00 7.99 11.20
C ASP A 183 16.93 9.23 10.29
N ASP A 184 16.11 10.22 10.66
CA ASP A 184 15.84 11.39 9.81
C ASP A 184 17.11 12.20 9.52
N ALA A 185 17.99 12.29 10.52
CA ALA A 185 19.27 12.99 10.41
C ALA A 185 20.23 12.36 9.38
N SER A 186 20.00 11.11 8.98
CA SER A 186 20.80 10.39 7.98
C SER A 186 20.21 10.48 6.57
N LEU A 187 19.06 11.14 6.39
CA LEU A 187 18.41 11.24 5.09
C LEU A 187 18.90 12.45 4.30
N SER A 188 19.42 12.19 3.10
CA SER A 188 19.70 13.21 2.08
C SER A 188 19.16 12.79 0.71
N ASP A 189 19.24 13.68 -0.28
CA ASP A 189 18.84 13.40 -1.67
C ASP A 189 19.87 12.53 -2.41
N ASP A 190 21.14 12.65 -2.02
CA ASP A 190 22.30 11.91 -2.51
C ASP A 190 22.66 10.70 -1.63
N LEU A 191 21.71 10.23 -0.83
CA LEU A 191 21.90 9.15 0.13
C LEU A 191 22.42 7.87 -0.53
N GLU A 192 23.61 7.44 -0.10
CA GLU A 192 24.14 6.11 -0.37
C GLU A 192 23.80 5.16 0.78
N ALA A 193 22.90 4.21 0.53
CA ALA A 193 22.52 3.19 1.50
C ALA A 193 22.92 1.79 1.03
N LYS A 194 23.07 0.87 1.99
CA LYS A 194 23.12 -0.57 1.73
C LYS A 194 22.12 -1.28 2.62
N ILE A 195 21.50 -2.33 2.10
CA ILE A 195 20.63 -3.22 2.86
C ILE A 195 21.31 -4.57 2.95
N GLU A 196 21.49 -5.07 4.17
CA GLU A 196 22.14 -6.36 4.40
C GLU A 196 21.11 -7.48 4.23
N ILE A 197 21.24 -8.24 3.15
CA ILE A 197 20.37 -9.39 2.87
C ILE A 197 21.21 -10.66 3.05
N LEU A 198 20.86 -11.47 4.04
CA LEU A 198 21.54 -12.73 4.37
C LEU A 198 23.06 -12.59 4.59
N GLY A 199 23.50 -11.44 5.11
CA GLY A 199 24.91 -11.12 5.36
C GLY A 199 25.63 -10.39 4.23
N ASP A 200 24.98 -10.22 3.07
CA ASP A 200 25.53 -9.50 1.92
C ASP A 200 25.04 -8.05 1.88
N MET A 201 25.98 -7.12 1.77
CA MET A 201 25.68 -5.68 1.72
C MET A 201 25.25 -5.26 0.31
N ARG A 202 23.94 -5.21 0.06
CA ARG A 202 23.35 -4.86 -1.25
C ARG A 202 23.20 -3.35 -1.39
N PRO A 203 23.71 -2.71 -2.47
CA PRO A 203 23.44 -1.31 -2.74
C PRO A 203 21.94 -1.01 -2.78
N ALA A 204 21.52 0.08 -2.14
CA ALA A 204 20.12 0.48 -2.08
C ALA A 204 19.98 1.96 -2.41
N LYS A 205 19.13 2.26 -3.39
CA LYS A 205 18.85 3.62 -3.85
C LYS A 205 17.50 4.08 -3.32
N ARG A 206 17.48 5.22 -2.61
CA ARG A 206 16.23 5.82 -2.15
C ARG A 206 15.38 6.27 -3.33
N ILE A 207 14.09 5.99 -3.27
CA ILE A 207 13.10 6.39 -4.28
C ILE A 207 11.95 7.18 -3.63
N HIS A 208 11.42 8.13 -4.39
CA HIS A 208 10.33 9.02 -3.94
C HIS A 208 9.05 8.87 -4.76
N GLN A 209 9.19 8.44 -6.01
CA GLN A 209 8.08 8.27 -6.93
C GLN A 209 7.58 6.83 -6.87
N MET A 210 6.25 6.67 -6.75
CA MET A 210 5.63 5.35 -6.82
C MET A 210 5.95 4.67 -8.16
N LEU A 211 6.19 3.36 -8.12
CA LEU A 211 6.60 2.57 -9.28
C LEU A 211 5.42 2.31 -10.23
N PHE A 212 4.19 2.39 -9.71
CA PHE A 212 2.98 2.18 -10.48
C PHE A 212 1.95 3.29 -10.24
N ASP A 213 1.36 3.80 -11.32
CA ASP A 213 0.26 4.79 -11.29
C ASP A 213 0.60 5.99 -10.38
N ALA A 214 1.75 6.61 -10.60
CA ALA A 214 2.31 7.63 -9.70
C ALA A 214 1.44 8.88 -9.55
N ASP A 215 0.69 9.24 -10.59
CA ASP A 215 -0.30 10.32 -10.58
C ASP A 215 -1.68 9.88 -10.04
N GLY A 216 -1.87 8.58 -9.84
CA GLY A 216 -3.11 7.99 -9.36
C GLY A 216 -4.23 7.96 -10.41
N ALA A 217 -3.94 8.23 -11.69
CA ALA A 217 -4.96 8.40 -12.72
C ALA A 217 -5.78 7.12 -12.94
N ARG A 218 -5.16 5.94 -12.89
CA ARG A 218 -5.88 4.66 -13.05
C ARG A 218 -6.75 4.36 -11.85
N MET A 219 -6.20 4.51 -10.63
CA MET A 219 -6.92 4.20 -9.40
C MET A 219 -8.11 5.14 -9.19
N ARG A 220 -7.88 6.44 -9.37
CA ARG A 220 -8.87 7.49 -9.13
C ARG A 220 -9.88 7.62 -10.27
N GLY A 221 -9.50 7.16 -11.46
CA GLY A 221 -10.35 7.07 -12.65
C GLY A 221 -10.62 8.41 -13.30
#